data_AF-A0A0B3AR59-F1
#
_entry.id   AF-A0A0B3AR59-F1
#
_cell.length_a   1.000
_cell.length_b   1.000
_cell.length_c   1.000
_cell.angle_alpha   90.00
_cell.angle_beta   90.00
_cell.angle_gamma   90.00
#
_symmetry.space_group_name_H-M   'P 1'
#
loop_
_entity.id
_entity.type
_entity.pdbx_description
1 polymer ?
#
loop_
_entity_poly.entity_id
_entity_poly.type
_entity_poly.pdbx_seq_one_letter_code
_entity_poly.pdbx_strand_id
1 'polypeptide(L)' 'MLTTVAIKQETFTLLKDEKQRLHAQSYDEVIHKLILSMKKPKRSYFGAFPGIAEGFERDKSGRFN' A
#
# COMPACT_ATOMS: atom_id res chain seq x y z
N MET A 1 -27.43 -9.59 5.46
CA MET A 1 -27.69 -10.45 4.29
C MET A 1 -26.47 -11.34 4.14
N LEU A 2 -26.63 -12.67 4.14
CA LEU A 2 -25.50 -13.59 4.03
C LEU A 2 -25.28 -13.90 2.54
N THR A 3 -24.18 -13.44 1.98
CA THR A 3 -23.85 -13.67 0.57
C THR A 3 -22.71 -14.67 0.50
N THR A 4 -22.99 -15.87 0.00
CA THR A 4 -21.98 -16.91 -0.18
C THR A 4 -21.24 -16.68 -1.48
N VAL A 5 -19.90 -16.58 -1.40
CA VAL A 5 -19.03 -16.44 -2.58
C VAL A 5 -18.22 -17.72 -2.72
N ALA A 6 -18.30 -18.36 -3.89
CA ALA A 6 -17.44 -19.49 -4.20
C ALA A 6 -16.03 -18.98 -4.51
N ILE A 7 -15.03 -19.51 -3.81
CA ILE A 7 -13.62 -19.17 -4.00
C ILE A 7 -12.80 -20.44 -4.20
N LYS A 8 -11.68 -20.32 -4.92
CA LYS A 8 -10.73 -21.43 -5.09
C LYS A 8 -10.09 -21.76 -3.74
N GLN A 9 -9.81 -23.05 -3.52
CA GLN A 9 -9.19 -23.54 -2.28
C GLN A 9 -7.84 -22.84 -2.00
N GLU A 10 -7.02 -22.63 -3.03
CA GLU A 10 -5.74 -21.93 -2.91
C GLU A 10 -5.91 -20.49 -2.39
N THR A 11 -6.90 -19.77 -2.91
CA THR A 11 -7.23 -18.42 -2.48
C THR A 11 -7.67 -18.39 -1.02
N PHE A 12 -8.45 -19.39 -0.59
CA PHE A 12 -8.87 -19.50 0.81
C PHE A 12 -7.68 -19.75 1.75
N THR A 13 -6.74 -20.62 1.36
CA THR A 13 -5.52 -20.88 2.13
C THR A 13 -4.71 -19.59 2.28
N LEU A 14 -4.47 -18.87 1.18
CA LEU A 14 -3.76 -17.59 1.21
C LEU A 14 -4.44 -16.56 2.13
N LEU A 15 -5.77 -16.43 2.05
CA LEU A 15 -6.52 -15.52 2.92
C LEU A 15 -6.43 -15.91 4.41
N LYS A 16 -6.35 -17.20 4.70
CA LYS A 16 -6.18 -17.70 6.08
C LYS A 16 -4.81 -17.35 6.64
N ASP A 17 -3.75 -17.53 5.86
CA ASP A 17 -2.38 -17.19 6.26
C ASP A 17 -2.23 -15.67 6.46
N GLU A 18 -2.79 -14.89 5.53
CA GLU A 18 -2.79 -13.43 5.62
C GLU A 18 -3.60 -12.90 6.81
N LYS A 19 -4.70 -13.57 7.17
CA LYS A 19 -5.48 -13.24 8.38
C LYS A 19 -4.62 -13.36 9.64
N GLN A 20 -3.82 -14.41 9.74
CA GLN A 20 -2.91 -14.61 10.88
C GLN A 20 -1.79 -13.56 10.87
N ARG A 21 -1.14 -13.35 9.71
CA ARG A 21 -0.05 -12.40 9.53
C ARG A 21 -0.44 -10.96 9.89
N LEU A 22 -1.65 -10.55 9.51
CA LEU A 22 -2.16 -9.19 9.69
C LEU A 22 -2.98 -9.02 10.98
N HIS A 23 -3.06 -10.07 11.81
CA HIS A 23 -3.89 -10.14 13.02
C HIS A 23 -5.31 -9.58 12.80
N ALA A 24 -5.93 -9.97 11.69
CA ALA A 24 -7.25 -9.49 11.29
C ALA A 24 -8.37 -10.36 11.86
N GLN A 25 -9.50 -9.74 12.21
CA GLN A 25 -10.67 -10.40 12.79
C GLN A 25 -11.55 -11.04 11.71
N SER A 26 -11.60 -10.44 10.51
CA SER A 26 -12.39 -10.93 9.36
C SER A 26 -11.57 -10.96 8.06
N TYR A 27 -12.05 -11.71 7.06
CA TYR A 27 -11.44 -11.72 5.72
C TYR A 27 -11.63 -10.37 5.00
N ASP A 28 -12.73 -9.67 5.24
CA ASP A 28 -12.93 -8.31 4.72
C ASP A 28 -11.87 -7.35 5.26
N GLU A 29 -11.52 -7.47 6.55
CA GLU A 29 -10.46 -6.67 7.15
C GLU A 29 -9.09 -6.98 6.53
N VAL A 30 -8.82 -8.24 6.20
CA VAL A 30 -7.61 -8.64 5.45
C VAL A 30 -7.57 -7.93 4.10
N ILE A 31 -8.65 -7.99 3.33
CA ILE A 31 -8.74 -7.36 2.01
C ILE A 31 -8.54 -5.84 2.13
N HIS A 32 -9.20 -5.19 3.09
CA HIS A 32 -9.02 -3.77 3.34
C HIS A 32 -7.57 -3.39 3.68
N LYS A 33 -6.92 -4.15 4.57
CA LYS A 33 -5.52 -3.92 4.95
C LYS A 33 -4.57 -4.10 3.77
N LEU A 34 -4.80 -5.09 2.92
CA LEU A 34 -4.02 -5.32 1.70
C LEU A 34 -4.20 -4.18 0.68
N ILE A 35 -5.41 -3.70 0.46
CA ILE A 35 -5.66 -2.56 -0.43
C ILE A 35 -4.96 -1.30 0.10
N LEU A 36 -5.04 -1.06 1.42
CA LEU A 36 -4.39 0.09 2.04
C LEU A 36 -2.87 0.01 1.95
N SER A 37 -2.28 -1.18 2.07
CA SER A 37 -0.82 -1.35 1.94
C SER A 37 -0.34 -1.07 0.51
N MET A 38 -1.13 -1.43 -0.51
CA MET A 38 -0.82 -1.11 -1.91
C MET A 38 -1.02 0.37 -2.25
N LYS A 39 -2.00 1.03 -1.63
CA LYS A 39 -2.29 2.47 -1.83
C LYS A 39 -1.30 3.40 -1.15
N LYS A 40 -0.55 2.93 -0.14
CA LYS A 40 0.54 3.72 0.42
C LYS A 40 1.61 3.86 -0.67
N PRO A 41 1.92 5.07 -1.16
CA PRO A 41 3.05 5.24 -2.05
C PRO A 41 4.26 4.65 -1.32
N LYS A 42 4.97 3.71 -1.97
CA LYS A 42 6.29 3.29 -1.50
C LYS A 42 7.03 4.59 -1.19
N ARG A 43 7.51 4.75 0.05
CA ARG A 43 8.29 5.93 0.43
C ARG A 43 9.31 6.11 -0.67
N SER A 44 9.10 7.13 -1.48
CA SER A 44 10.00 7.41 -2.58
C SER A 44 11.34 7.62 -1.91
N TYR A 45 12.35 6.83 -2.26
CA TYR A 45 13.73 7.06 -1.85
C TYR A 45 14.30 8.33 -2.52
N PHE A 46 13.46 9.35 -2.75
CA PHE A 46 13.77 10.69 -3.24
C PHE A 46 14.50 11.49 -2.16
N GLY A 47 15.60 10.92 -1.65
CA GLY A 47 16.38 11.42 -0.53
C GLY A 47 17.37 10.41 0.05
N ALA A 48 17.37 9.14 -0.39
CA ALA A 48 18.33 8.14 0.11
C ALA A 48 19.57 7.97 -0.77
N PHE A 49 19.77 8.84 -1.76
CA PHE A 49 21.07 9.05 -2.37
C PHE A 49 21.69 10.32 -1.74
N PRO A 50 22.62 10.17 -0.78
CA PRO A 50 23.37 11.29 -0.20
C PRO A 50 24.42 11.79 -1.21
N GLY A 51 23.95 12.34 -2.33
CA GLY A 51 24.79 12.84 -3.42
C GLY A 51 24.06 13.49 -4.59
N ILE A 52 22.71 13.48 -4.64
CA ILE A 52 21.92 14.16 -5.69
C ILE A 52 21.16 15.38 -5.10
N ALA A 53 21.32 15.66 -3.80
CA ALA A 53 20.71 16.83 -3.16
C ALA A 53 21.45 18.15 -3.44
N GLU A 54 22.62 18.12 -4.10
CA GLU A 54 23.42 19.32 -4.39
C GLU A 54 22.93 20.13 -5.61
N GLY A 55 21.92 19.66 -6.35
CA GLY A 55 21.49 20.31 -7.59
C GLY A 55 20.01 20.70 -7.67
N PHE A 56 19.17 20.33 -6.70
CA PHE A 56 17.72 20.61 -6.79
C PHE A 56 17.37 21.96 -6.17
N GLU A 57 17.92 23.04 -6.73
CA GLU A 57 17.35 24.38 -6.58
C GLU A 57 15.96 24.34 -7.21
N ARG A 58 14.90 24.29 -6.37
CA ARG A 58 13.55 24.57 -6.83
C ARG A 58 13.56 25.98 -7.39
N ASP A 59 13.54 26.11 -8.70
CA ASP A 59 13.32 27.37 -9.38
C ASP A 59 12.03 28.00 -8.82
N LYS A 60 12.19 29.08 -8.06
CA LYS A 60 11.10 29.88 -7.46
C LYS A 60 10.57 30.93 -8.44
N SER A 61 10.76 30.78 -9.74
CA SER A 61 10.19 31.67 -10.75
C SER A 61 8.71 31.39 -11.07
N GLY A 62 7.91 31.17 -10.02
CA GLY A 62 6.44 31.23 -10.11
C GLY A 62 5.92 32.64 -9.84
N ARG A 63 6.36 33.65 -10.62
CA ARG A 63 5.72 34.97 -10.63
C ARG A 63 4.50 34.89 -11.56
N PHE A 64 3.33 34.63 -10.98
CA PHE A 64 2.09 35.14 -11.57
C PHE A 64 2.03 36.64 -11.22
N ASN A 65 2.34 37.48 -12.20
CA ASN A 65 1.92 38.88 -12.30
C ASN A 65 1.79 39.22 -13.78
#